data_AF-A0A843KGZ0-F1
#
_entry.id   AF-A0A843KGZ0-F1
#
_cell.length_a   1.000
_cell.length_b   1.000
_cell.length_c   1.000
_cell.angle_alpha   90.00
_cell.angle_beta   90.00
_cell.angle_gamma   90.00
#
_symmetry.space_group_name_H-M   'P 1'
#
loop_
_entity.id
_entity.type
_entity.pdbx_description
1 polymer ?
#
loop_
_entity_poly.entity_id
_entity_poly.type
_entity_poly.pdbx_seq_one_letter_code
_entity_poly.pdbx_strand_id
1 'polypeptide(L)' 'MPFDELRNTVAKYLKTAQDVEEFRITLAVLESGAWRLNLSWIEKIEDFEWPRRAGMKVNANTGALLEFRYSYNYSH' A
#
# COMPACT_ATOMS: atom_id res chain seq x y z
N MET A 1 15.54 -6.51 0.57
CA MET A 1 14.70 -6.47 1.78
C MET A 1 13.76 -7.68 1.80
N PRO A 2 13.65 -8.42 2.91
CA PRO A 2 12.65 -9.47 3.14
C PRO A 2 11.20 -8.96 3.09
N PHE A 3 10.25 -9.87 2.86
CA PHE A 3 8.83 -9.50 2.74
C PHE A 3 8.22 -8.95 4.03
N ASP A 4 8.62 -9.43 5.21
CA ASP A 4 8.11 -8.92 6.49
C ASP A 4 8.57 -7.48 6.77
N GLU A 5 9.82 -7.17 6.45
CA GLU A 5 10.34 -5.79 6.53
C GLU A 5 9.63 -4.86 5.55
N LEU A 6 9.33 -5.35 4.34
CA LEU A 6 8.53 -4.63 3.36
C LEU A 6 7.12 -4.36 3.88
N ARG A 7 6.45 -5.38 4.44
CA ARG A 7 5.11 -5.24 5.02
C ARG A 7 5.10 -4.22 6.15
N ASN A 8 6.09 -4.25 7.03
CA ASN A 8 6.24 -3.26 8.12
C ASN A 8 6.44 -1.85 7.59
N THR A 9 7.23 -1.70 6.52
CA THR A 9 7.45 -0.42 5.83
C THR A 9 6.14 0.14 5.27
N VAL A 10 5.36 -0.70 4.59
CA VAL A 10 4.05 -0.34 4.04
C VAL A 10 3.07 0.02 5.16
N ALA A 11 3.01 -0.78 6.22
CA ALA A 11 2.14 -0.54 7.38
C ALA A 11 2.42 0.81 8.03
N LYS A 12 3.71 1.13 8.25
CA LYS A 12 4.13 2.42 8.79
C LYS A 12 3.69 3.58 7.91
N TYR A 13 3.86 3.47 6.59
CA TYR A 13 3.43 4.51 5.66
C TYR A 13 1.90 4.69 5.69
N LEU A 14 1.15 3.60 5.59
CA LEU A 14 -0.31 3.63 5.56
C LEU A 14 -0.90 4.19 6.87
N LYS A 15 -0.35 3.81 8.03
CA LYS A 15 -0.79 4.36 9.31
C LYS A 15 -0.45 5.85 9.45
N THR A 16 0.75 6.27 9.06
CA THR A 16 1.18 7.67 9.23
C THR A 16 0.54 8.62 8.24
N ALA A 17 0.38 8.20 6.99
CA ALA A 17 -0.10 9.07 5.91
C ALA A 17 -1.61 8.99 5.69
N GLN A 18 -2.24 7.86 6.00
CA GLN A 18 -3.65 7.59 5.67
C GLN A 18 -4.48 7.09 6.86
N ASP A 19 -3.90 6.99 8.04
CA ASP A 19 -4.51 6.40 9.25
C ASP A 19 -5.10 4.99 9.04
N VAL A 20 -4.48 4.20 8.15
CA VAL A 20 -4.93 2.83 7.84
C VAL A 20 -4.17 1.83 8.71
N GLU A 21 -4.90 1.10 9.55
CA GLU A 21 -4.35 0.04 10.40
C GLU A 21 -4.40 -1.33 9.73
N GLU A 22 -5.52 -1.65 9.08
CA GLU A 22 -5.74 -2.93 8.43
C GLU A 22 -5.66 -2.80 6.91
N PHE A 23 -4.72 -3.53 6.31
CA PHE A 23 -4.57 -3.57 4.86
C PHE A 23 -4.11 -4.96 4.41
N ARG A 24 -4.24 -5.19 3.10
CA ARG A 24 -3.72 -6.39 2.42
C ARG A 24 -2.81 -5.96 1.27
N ILE A 25 -1.69 -6.64 1.15
CA ILE A 25 -0.86 -6.61 -0.06
C ILE A 25 -1.43 -7.68 -0.99
N THR A 26 -2.05 -7.26 -2.09
CA THR A 26 -2.69 -8.16 -3.07
C THR A 26 -1.73 -8.57 -4.19
N LEU A 27 -0.68 -7.79 -4.42
CA LEU A 27 0.42 -8.12 -5.32
C LEU A 27 1.71 -7.55 -4.75
N ALA A 28 2.80 -8.32 -4.83
CA ALA A 28 4.15 -7.85 -4.56
C ALA A 28 5.13 -8.47 -5.55
N VAL A 29 5.77 -7.62 -6.36
CA VAL A 29 6.75 -8.04 -7.36
C VAL A 29 8.04 -7.25 -7.16
N LEU A 30 9.18 -7.94 -7.12
CA LEU A 30 10.50 -7.32 -7.06
C LEU A 30 11.07 -7.18 -8.47
N GLU A 31 11.19 -5.95 -8.95
CA GLU A 31 11.70 -5.64 -10.30
C GLU A 31 12.66 -4.44 -10.25
N SER A 32 13.80 -4.57 -10.91
CA SER A 32 14.79 -3.48 -11.06
C SER A 32 15.17 -2.79 -9.73
N GLY A 33 15.30 -3.57 -8.64
CA GLY A 33 15.66 -3.04 -7.32
C GLY A 33 14.54 -2.31 -6.57
N ALA A 34 13.29 -2.44 -7.02
CA ALA A 34 12.13 -1.89 -6.33
C ALA A 34 11.00 -2.92 -6.20
N TRP A 35 10.33 -2.91 -5.06
CA TRP A 35 9.07 -3.58 -4.86
C TRP A 35 7.94 -2.78 -5.49
N ARG A 36 7.19 -3.40 -6.40
CA ARG A 36 5.91 -2.91 -6.93
C ARG A 36 4.79 -3.64 -6.20
N LEU A 37 3.90 -2.86 -5.60
CA LEU A 37 2.87 -3.36 -4.71
C LEU A 37 1.49 -2.89 -5.14
N ASN A 38 0.51 -3.79 -5.03
CA ASN A 38 -0.90 -3.41 -4.97
C ASN A 38 -1.42 -3.64 -3.55
N LEU A 39 -2.09 -2.62 -3.02
CA LEU A 39 -2.63 -2.60 -1.67
C LEU A 39 -4.14 -2.47 -1.74
N SER A 40 -4.83 -3.05 -0.77
CA SER A 40 -6.26 -2.85 -0.56
C SER A 40 -6.59 -2.77 0.92
N TRP A 41 -7.52 -1.91 1.29
CA TRP A 41 -8.06 -1.79 2.63
C TRP A 41 -9.52 -1.33 2.59
N ILE A 42 -10.21 -1.39 3.72
CA ILE A 42 -11.54 -0.81 3.88
C ILE A 42 -11.38 0.48 4.66
N GLU A 43 -11.90 1.57 4.10
CA GLU A 43 -12.00 2.85 4.78
C GLU A 43 -13.42 2.99 5.33
N LYS A 44 -13.54 3.31 6.62
CA LYS A 44 -14.84 3.56 7.26
C LYS A 44 -15.13 5.05 7.20
N ILE A 45 -16.21 5.41 6.51
CA ILE A 45 -16.71 6.79 6.39
C ILE A 45 -18.10 6.78 7.00
N GLU A 46 -18.21 7.24 8.25
CA GLU A 46 -19.44 7.15 9.05
C GLU A 46 -19.94 5.69 9.10
N ASP A 47 -21.16 5.43 8.63
CA ASP A 47 -21.78 4.11 8.58
C ASP A 47 -21.47 3.33 7.28
N PHE A 48 -20.60 3.86 6.42
CA PHE A 48 -20.26 3.27 5.12
C PHE A 48 -18.85 2.66 5.11
N GLU A 49 -18.73 1.45 4.56
CA GLU A 49 -17.45 0.79 4.31
C GLU A 49 -17.04 0.93 2.83
N TRP A 50 -16.02 1.75 2.56
CA TRP A 50 -15.54 2.01 1.20
C TRP A 50 -14.25 1.22 0.90
N PRO A 51 -14.27 0.31 -0.10
CA PRO A 51 -13.06 -0.40 -0.48
C PRO A 51 -12.08 0.53 -1.19
N ARG A 52 -10.87 0.63 -0.64
CA ARG A 52 -9.76 1.39 -1.18
C ARG A 52 -8.71 0.47 -1.78
N ARG A 53 -8.05 0.98 -2.81
CA ARG A 53 -6.94 0.32 -3.49
C ARG A 53 -5.87 1.36 -3.82
N ALA A 54 -4.61 0.94 -3.78
CA ALA A 54 -3.49 1.79 -4.18
C ALA A 54 -2.35 0.96 -4.79
N GLY A 55 -1.62 1.60 -5.69
CA GLY A 55 -0.30 1.16 -6.13
C GLY A 55 0.78 1.83 -5.28
N MET A 56 1.81 1.08 -4.93
CA MET A 56 2.96 1.60 -4.19
C MET A 56 4.26 1.04 -4.76
N LYS A 57 5.30 1.86 -4.78
CA LYS A 57 6.65 1.44 -5.18
C LYS A 57 7.64 1.75 -4.05
N VAL A 58 8.39 0.75 -3.62
CA VAL A 58 9.35 0.86 -2.50
C VAL A 58 10.73 0.43 -2.96
N ASN A 59 11.77 1.19 -2.65
CA ASN A 59 13.15 0.80 -2.91
C ASN A 59 13.49 -0.47 -2.12
N ALA A 60 13.94 -1.53 -2.79
CA ALA A 60 14.14 -2.84 -2.17
C ALA A 60 15.38 -2.92 -1.25
N ASN A 61 16.26 -1.92 -1.31
CA ASN A 61 17.47 -1.85 -0.50
C ASN A 61 17.31 -0.91 0.69
N THR A 62 16.61 0.22 0.50
CA THR A 62 16.50 1.27 1.53
C THR A 62 15.15 1.30 2.22
N GLY A 63 14.12 0.65 1.68
CA GLY A 63 12.74 0.79 2.16
C GLY A 63 12.12 2.16 1.86
N ALA A 64 12.82 3.03 1.12
CA ALA A 64 12.31 4.34 0.78
C ALA A 64 11.09 4.21 -0.14
N LEU A 65 10.02 4.96 0.18
CA LEU A 65 8.89 5.12 -0.72
C LEU A 65 9.33 5.89 -1.97
N LEU A 66 9.14 5.27 -3.14
CA LEU A 66 9.43 5.86 -4.43
C LEU A 66 8.19 6.43 -5.09
N GLU A 67 7.04 5.76 -4.92
CA GLU A 67 5.77 6.18 -5.51
C GLU A 67 4.60 5.66 -4.68
N PHE A 68 3.55 6.48 -4.55
CA PHE A 68 2.26 6.06 -4.02
C PHE A 68 1.15 6.67 -4.88
N ARG A 69 0.22 5.83 -5.33
CA ARG A 69 -0.89 6.25 -6.18
C ARG A 69 -2.17 5.56 -5.75
N TYR A 70 -3.16 6.36 -5.37
CA TYR A 70 -4.53 5.87 -5.30
C TYR A 70 -4.98 5.35 -6.66
N SER A 71 -5.42 4.10 -6.70
CA SER A 71 -6.18 3.64 -7.85
C SER A 71 -7.61 4.14 -7.66
N TYR A 72 -7.99 5.18 -8.41
CA TYR A 72 -9.40 5.54 -8.54
C TYR A 72 -10.12 4.35 -9.18
N ASN A 73 -11.03 3.72 -8.44
CA ASN A 73 -12.07 2.91 -9.06
C ASN A 73 -12.97 3.91 -9.80
N TYR A 74 -13.06 3.77 -11.12
CA TYR A 74 -14.12 4.43 -11.87
C TYR A 74 -15.46 3.97 -11.29
N SER A 75 -16.31 4.97 -11.06
CA SER A 75 -17.75 4.89 -10.88
C SER A 75 -18.36 3.85 -11.84
N HIS A 76 -19.24 3.00 -11.28
CA HIS A 76 -20.36 2.47 -12.04
C HIS A 76 -21.58 3.33 -11.74
#